data_AF-A0A943GW04-F1
#
_entry.id   AF-A0A943GW04-F1
#
_cell.length_a   1.000
_cell.length_b   1.000
_cell.length_c   1.000
_cell.angle_alpha   90.00
_cell.angle_beta   90.00
_cell.angle_gamma   90.00
#
_symmetry.space_group_name_H-M   'P 1'
#
loop_
_entity.id
_entity.type
_entity.pdbx_description
1 polymer ?
#
loop_
_entity_poly.entity_id
_entity_poly.type
_entity_poly.pdbx_seq_one_letter_code
_entity_poly.pdbx_strand_id
1 'polypeptide(L)'
;MNSDYDIESTEHLLQELKKIKLNPKALHAFQEQYTPHHSFQSLSDYLNYYIAEHPNLETRKICIDANITPSYGNQIFNGTKKRPGKYKLIPICIAMGMSLTETNRALRLAEAAELDPRNKQDMALIICINEKVRTTYEVNEFLTAAELPPLE
;
A
#
# COMPACT_ATOMS: atom_id res chain seq x y z
N MET A 1 2.19 -22.05 -7.30
CA MET A 1 0.96 -21.47 -6.74
C MET A 1 0.89 -20.06 -7.29
N ASN A 2 -0.07 -19.83 -8.18
CA ASN A 2 -0.06 -18.74 -9.14
C ASN A 2 -0.13 -17.38 -8.42
N SER A 3 0.89 -16.57 -8.66
CA SER A 3 1.14 -15.25 -8.10
C SER A 3 0.57 -14.12 -8.95
N ASP A 4 -0.60 -14.33 -9.55
CA ASP A 4 -1.22 -13.35 -10.45
C ASP A 4 -2.56 -12.90 -9.84
N TYR A 5 -2.48 -12.25 -8.67
CA TYR A 5 -3.55 -11.35 -8.26
C TYR A 5 -3.45 -10.10 -9.12
N ASP A 6 -3.86 -10.24 -10.38
CA ASP A 6 -4.15 -9.13 -11.27
C ASP A 6 -5.19 -8.25 -10.58
N ILE A 7 -4.72 -7.15 -10.02
CA ILE A 7 -5.59 -6.04 -9.69
C ILE A 7 -6.08 -5.50 -11.03
N GLU A 8 -7.31 -5.82 -11.40
CA GLU A 8 -7.95 -5.09 -12.48
C GLU A 8 -7.86 -3.60 -12.14
N SER A 9 -7.10 -2.86 -12.95
CA SER A 9 -6.98 -1.42 -12.77
C SER A 9 -8.38 -0.80 -12.69
N THR A 10 -8.55 0.27 -11.90
CA THR A 10 -9.83 1.00 -11.85
C THR A 10 -10.35 1.31 -13.25
N GLU A 11 -9.46 1.57 -14.20
CA GLU A 11 -9.79 1.73 -15.62
C GLU A 11 -10.41 0.46 -16.23
N HIS A 12 -9.81 -0.72 -16.04
CA HIS A 12 -10.35 -1.99 -16.53
C HIS A 12 -11.76 -2.27 -15.96
N LEU A 13 -11.94 -2.13 -14.65
CA LEU A 13 -13.25 -2.29 -14.02
C LEU A 13 -14.27 -1.29 -14.58
N LEU A 14 -13.87 -0.02 -14.77
CA LEU A 14 -14.74 0.98 -15.40
C LEU A 14 -15.10 0.61 -16.85
N GLN A 15 -14.20 -0.02 -17.61
CA GLN A 15 -14.48 -0.50 -18.96
C GLN A 15 -15.46 -1.68 -18.97
N GLU A 16 -15.34 -2.62 -18.03
CA GLU A 16 -16.29 -3.73 -17.87
C GLU A 16 -17.68 -3.22 -17.45
N LEU A 17 -17.74 -2.30 -16.48
CA LEU A 17 -18.99 -1.70 -16.01
C LEU A 17 -19.75 -0.94 -17.13
N LYS A 18 -19.06 -0.35 -18.12
CA LYS A 18 -19.71 0.28 -19.29
C LYS A 18 -20.50 -0.70 -20.15
N LYS A 19 -20.16 -2.00 -20.12
CA LYS A 19 -20.83 -3.04 -20.92
C LYS A 19 -22.11 -3.55 -20.24
N ILE A 20 -22.30 -3.24 -18.96
CA ILE A 20 -23.45 -3.69 -18.17
C ILE A 20 -24.66 -2.82 -18.50
N LYS A 21 -25.77 -3.46 -18.90
CA LYS A 21 -27.04 -2.77 -19.13
C LYS A 21 -27.65 -2.34 -17.80
N LEU A 22 -28.37 -1.22 -17.80
CA LEU A 22 -29.09 -0.68 -16.63
C LEU A 22 -30.24 -1.61 -16.20
N ASN A 23 -29.91 -2.68 -15.49
CA ASN A 23 -30.81 -3.74 -15.05
C ASN A 23 -30.29 -4.38 -13.75
N PRO A 24 -31.09 -4.45 -12.67
CA PRO A 24 -30.69 -5.09 -11.42
C PRO A 24 -30.18 -6.53 -11.57
N LYS A 25 -30.76 -7.33 -12.49
CA LYS A 25 -30.27 -8.70 -12.73
C LYS A 25 -28.85 -8.74 -13.29
N ALA A 26 -28.51 -7.78 -14.15
CA ALA A 26 -27.17 -7.67 -14.73
C ALA A 26 -26.15 -7.21 -13.67
N LEU A 27 -26.56 -6.32 -12.75
CA LEU A 27 -25.75 -5.95 -11.59
C LEU A 27 -25.50 -7.15 -10.67
N HIS A 28 -26.54 -7.91 -10.31
CA HIS A 28 -26.39 -9.07 -9.43
C HIS A 28 -25.47 -10.14 -10.04
N ALA A 29 -25.64 -10.46 -11.34
CA ALA A 29 -24.75 -11.39 -12.03
C ALA A 29 -23.29 -10.91 -12.02
N PHE A 30 -23.06 -9.61 -12.21
CA PHE A 30 -21.73 -9.03 -12.14
C PHE A 30 -21.14 -9.06 -10.72
N GLN A 31 -21.94 -8.79 -9.68
CA GLN A 31 -21.51 -8.85 -8.28
C GLN A 31 -21.20 -10.28 -7.81
N GLU A 32 -21.90 -11.29 -8.32
CA GLU A 32 -21.58 -12.70 -8.06
C GLU A 32 -20.27 -13.12 -8.72
N GLN A 33 -19.97 -12.56 -9.89
CA GLN A 33 -18.75 -12.82 -10.64
C GLN A 33 -17.55 -12.02 -10.10
N TYR A 34 -17.82 -10.84 -9.53
CA TYR A 34 -16.83 -9.92 -8.98
C TYR A 34 -16.88 -9.94 -7.44
N THR A 35 -16.07 -10.80 -6.81
CA THR A 35 -15.88 -10.77 -5.36
C THR A 35 -14.98 -9.59 -4.99
N PRO A 36 -15.46 -8.60 -4.21
CA PRO A 36 -14.61 -7.51 -3.76
C PRO A 36 -13.42 -8.10 -2.99
N HIS A 37 -12.21 -7.88 -3.48
CA HIS A 37 -10.99 -8.34 -2.81
C HIS A 37 -10.98 -7.88 -1.35
N HIS A 38 -10.93 -8.82 -0.41
CA HIS A 38 -10.80 -8.63 1.04
C HIS A 38 -11.10 -7.19 1.54
N SER A 39 -12.35 -6.89 1.90
CA SER A 39 -12.64 -5.59 2.50
C SER A 39 -11.99 -5.50 3.88
N PHE A 40 -10.86 -4.81 3.99
CA PHE A 40 -10.23 -4.51 5.28
C PHE A 40 -10.96 -3.37 5.95
N GLN A 41 -11.28 -3.52 7.23
CA GLN A 41 -11.98 -2.49 8.02
C GLN A 41 -11.02 -1.43 8.56
N SER A 42 -9.72 -1.74 8.64
CA SER A 42 -8.69 -0.83 9.15
C SER A 42 -7.32 -1.06 8.50
N LEU A 43 -6.42 -0.07 8.66
CA LEU A 43 -5.02 -0.20 8.29
C LEU A 43 -4.35 -1.40 8.97
N SER A 44 -4.55 -1.57 10.29
CA SER A 44 -3.95 -2.67 11.05
C SER A 44 -4.38 -4.03 10.54
N ASP A 45 -5.66 -4.20 10.16
CA ASP A 45 -6.14 -5.47 9.60
C ASP A 45 -5.41 -5.79 8.29
N TYR A 46 -5.24 -4.78 7.42
CA TYR A 46 -4.54 -4.96 6.16
C TYR A 46 -3.05 -5.27 6.34
N LEU A 47 -2.36 -4.55 7.22
CA LEU A 47 -0.93 -4.79 7.47
C LEU A 47 -0.68 -6.16 8.09
N ASN A 48 -1.51 -6.56 9.06
CA ASN A 48 -1.38 -7.88 9.69
C ASN A 48 -1.72 -9.02 8.73
N TYR A 49 -2.74 -8.84 7.88
CA TYR A 49 -3.02 -9.77 6.79
C TYR A 49 -1.82 -9.88 5.84
N TYR A 50 -1.24 -8.75 5.42
CA TYR A 50 -0.08 -8.76 4.53
C TYR A 50 1.11 -9.50 5.13
N ILE A 51 1.39 -9.30 6.43
CA ILE A 51 2.45 -10.04 7.14
C ILE A 51 2.15 -11.54 7.18
N ALA A 52 0.91 -11.93 7.45
CA ALA A 52 0.51 -13.34 7.50
C ALA A 52 0.70 -14.05 6.14
N GLU A 53 0.45 -13.35 5.04
CA GLU A 53 0.64 -13.87 3.67
C GLU A 53 2.13 -13.92 3.23
N HIS A 54 3.04 -13.27 3.96
CA HIS A 54 4.46 -13.18 3.62
C HIS A 54 5.34 -13.68 4.78
N PRO A 55 5.63 -15.00 4.87
CA PRO A 55 6.31 -15.63 6.01
C PRO A 55 7.71 -15.09 6.32
N ASN A 56 8.35 -14.40 5.38
CA ASN A 56 9.65 -13.77 5.54
C ASN A 56 9.58 -12.37 6.17
N LEU A 57 8.39 -11.83 6.42
CA LEU A 57 8.20 -10.54 7.07
C LEU A 57 8.06 -10.72 8.59
N GLU A 58 8.94 -10.07 9.33
CA GLU A 58 8.89 -9.99 10.79
C GLU A 58 8.69 -8.53 11.21
N THR A 59 7.75 -8.27 12.12
CA THR A 59 7.45 -6.91 12.61
C THR A 59 8.68 -6.18 13.13
N ARG A 60 9.59 -6.89 13.80
CA ARG A 60 10.87 -6.34 14.27
C ARG A 60 11.75 -5.88 13.12
N LYS A 61 11.88 -6.70 12.06
CA LYS A 61 12.69 -6.35 10.89
C LYS A 61 12.05 -5.20 10.11
N ILE A 62 10.73 -5.20 9.96
CA ILE A 62 10.00 -4.07 9.35
C ILE A 62 10.30 -2.77 10.10
N CYS A 63 10.29 -2.76 11.44
CA CYS A 63 10.59 -1.56 12.22
C CYS A 63 12.03 -1.05 11.98
N ILE A 64 13.00 -1.96 11.90
CA ILE A 64 14.40 -1.63 11.64
C ILE A 64 14.55 -1.04 10.22
N ASP A 65 14.03 -1.74 9.22
CA ASP A 65 14.17 -1.35 7.81
C ASP A 65 13.40 -0.05 7.50
N ALA A 66 12.26 0.16 8.16
CA ALA A 66 11.47 1.39 8.06
C ALA A 66 12.05 2.56 8.91
N ASN A 67 13.11 2.33 9.68
CA ASN A 67 13.69 3.29 10.61
C ASN A 67 12.68 3.89 11.61
N ILE A 68 11.82 3.03 12.20
CA ILE A 68 10.84 3.43 13.21
C ILE A 68 11.08 2.74 14.54
N THR A 69 10.64 3.38 15.63
CA THR A 69 10.74 2.75 16.95
C THR A 69 9.79 1.55 17.06
N PRO A 70 10.16 0.48 17.79
CA PRO A 70 9.26 -0.65 18.03
C PRO A 70 7.93 -0.26 18.69
N SER A 71 7.94 0.79 19.53
CA SER A 71 6.73 1.33 20.15
C SER A 71 5.77 1.91 19.09
N TYR A 72 6.30 2.70 18.15
CA TYR A 72 5.50 3.24 17.06
C TYR A 72 4.98 2.13 16.14
N GLY A 73 5.83 1.17 15.75
CA GLY A 73 5.43 0.01 14.97
C GLY A 73 4.29 -0.77 15.63
N ASN A 74 4.40 -1.06 16.92
CA ASN A 74 3.34 -1.71 17.68
C ASN A 74 2.02 -0.91 17.65
N GLN A 75 2.06 0.41 17.80
CA GLN A 75 0.85 1.25 17.70
C GLN A 75 0.19 1.15 16.31
N ILE A 76 0.97 0.99 15.24
CA ILE A 76 0.45 0.79 13.89
C ILE A 76 -0.19 -0.59 13.77
N PHE A 77 0.55 -1.66 14.10
CA PHE A 77 0.08 -3.04 13.91
C PHE A 77 -1.08 -3.42 14.84
N ASN A 78 -1.17 -2.84 16.04
CA ASN A 78 -2.29 -3.07 16.96
C ASN A 78 -3.49 -2.13 16.75
N GLY A 79 -3.42 -1.22 15.76
CA GLY A 79 -4.51 -0.31 15.42
C GLY A 79 -4.71 0.87 16.38
N THR A 80 -3.80 1.12 17.33
CA THR A 80 -3.83 2.33 18.18
C THR A 80 -3.59 3.58 17.33
N LYS A 81 -2.63 3.52 16.40
CA LYS A 81 -2.32 4.59 15.43
C LYS A 81 -2.99 4.29 14.09
N LYS A 82 -4.28 4.64 13.98
CA LYS A 82 -5.12 4.38 12.80
C LYS A 82 -4.76 5.21 11.57
N ARG A 83 -4.31 6.45 11.80
CA ARG A 83 -4.04 7.47 10.76
C ARG A 83 -2.61 7.99 10.87
N PRO A 84 -1.59 7.17 10.56
CA PRO A 84 -0.24 7.69 10.39
C PRO A 84 -0.19 8.70 9.24
N GLY A 85 0.70 9.69 9.34
CA GLY A 85 0.94 10.60 8.22
C GLY A 85 1.52 9.83 7.03
N LYS A 86 1.23 10.29 5.81
CA LYS A 86 1.67 9.67 4.54
C LYS A 86 3.15 9.26 4.56
N TYR A 87 4.04 10.20 4.86
CA TYR A 87 5.49 9.96 4.87
C TYR A 87 5.99 9.15 6.08
N LYS A 88 5.15 8.90 7.09
CA LYS A 88 5.44 7.95 8.18
C LYS A 88 4.96 6.52 7.86
N LEU A 89 3.96 6.38 6.98
CA LEU A 89 3.44 5.07 6.56
C LEU A 89 4.24 4.49 5.38
N ILE A 90 4.66 5.31 4.43
CA ILE A 90 5.42 4.86 3.24
C ILE A 90 6.69 4.05 3.61
N PRO A 91 7.53 4.46 4.58
CA PRO A 91 8.65 3.65 5.06
C PRO A 91 8.26 2.22 5.44
N ILE A 92 7.11 2.06 6.11
CA ILE A 92 6.59 0.75 6.54
C ILE A 92 6.20 -0.08 5.32
N CYS A 93 5.46 0.50 4.37
CA CYS A 93 5.08 -0.18 3.13
C CYS A 93 6.29 -0.61 2.29
N ILE A 94 7.32 0.25 2.20
CA ILE A 94 8.59 -0.04 1.51
C ILE A 94 9.35 -1.18 2.21
N ALA A 95 9.46 -1.14 3.54
CA ALA A 95 10.08 -2.22 4.31
C ALA A 95 9.36 -3.56 4.16
N MET A 96 8.03 -3.53 4.02
CA MET A 96 7.22 -4.70 3.74
C MET A 96 7.35 -5.18 2.28
N GLY A 97 7.91 -4.37 1.38
CA GLY A 97 8.08 -4.72 -0.03
C GLY A 97 6.82 -4.61 -0.86
N MET A 98 5.87 -3.76 -0.43
CA MET A 98 4.61 -3.56 -1.12
C MET A 98 4.81 -2.93 -2.50
N SER A 99 4.00 -3.36 -3.46
CA SER A 99 3.82 -2.67 -4.75
C SER A 99 3.16 -1.30 -4.57
N LEU A 100 3.14 -0.49 -5.63
CA LEU A 100 2.46 0.81 -5.63
C LEU A 100 0.97 0.67 -5.27
N THR A 101 0.31 -0.36 -5.79
CA THR A 101 -1.12 -0.58 -5.56
C THR A 101 -1.41 -0.96 -4.11
N GLU A 102 -0.59 -1.83 -3.53
CA GLU A 102 -0.68 -2.22 -2.11
C GLU A 102 -0.36 -1.05 -1.19
N THR A 103 0.66 -0.26 -1.52
CA THR A 103 1.01 0.97 -0.79
C THR A 103 -0.13 1.98 -0.81
N ASN A 104 -0.72 2.25 -1.99
CA ASN A 104 -1.88 3.14 -2.10
C ASN A 104 -3.11 2.59 -1.37
N ARG A 105 -3.28 1.27 -1.30
CA ARG A 105 -4.33 0.65 -0.47
C ARG A 105 -4.10 0.93 1.01
N ALA A 106 -2.87 0.79 1.52
CA ALA A 106 -2.53 1.14 2.89
C ALA A 106 -2.78 2.63 3.17
N LEU A 107 -2.38 3.52 2.26
CA LEU A 107 -2.61 4.96 2.38
C LEU A 107 -4.12 5.29 2.47
N ARG A 108 -4.94 4.68 1.61
CA ARG A 108 -6.41 4.85 1.68
C ARG A 108 -6.99 4.40 3.02
N LEU A 109 -6.57 3.25 3.54
CA LEU A 109 -7.03 2.73 4.84
C LEU A 109 -6.56 3.58 6.03
N ALA A 110 -5.46 4.32 5.85
CA ALA A 110 -4.96 5.31 6.81
C ALA A 110 -5.61 6.69 6.66
N GLU A 111 -6.53 6.87 5.72
CA GLU A 111 -7.10 8.17 5.31
C GLU A 111 -6.04 9.18 4.85
N ALA A 112 -4.94 8.69 4.28
CA ALA A 112 -3.88 9.48 3.67
C ALA A 112 -4.05 9.56 2.15
N ALA A 113 -3.57 10.65 1.55
CA ALA A 113 -3.54 10.78 0.10
C ALA A 113 -2.61 9.73 -0.53
N GLU A 114 -3.03 9.17 -1.65
CA GLU A 114 -2.21 8.26 -2.46
C GLU A 114 -0.93 8.95 -2.97
N LEU A 115 0.03 8.15 -3.44
CA LEU A 115 1.21 8.66 -4.13
C LEU A 115 0.79 9.31 -5.46
N ASP A 116 1.03 10.62 -5.59
CA ASP A 116 0.67 11.40 -6.77
C ASP A 116 1.88 11.52 -7.71
N PRO A 117 1.84 10.95 -8.93
CA PRO A 117 2.96 11.03 -9.87
C PRO A 117 3.30 12.47 -10.32
N ARG A 118 2.44 13.47 -10.05
CA ARG A 118 2.71 14.89 -10.32
C ARG A 118 3.50 15.58 -9.20
N ASN A 119 3.54 14.98 -8.00
CA ASN A 119 4.35 15.47 -6.90
C ASN A 119 5.78 14.91 -7.02
N LYS A 120 6.79 15.79 -6.96
CA LYS A 120 8.20 15.41 -7.17
C LYS A 120 8.71 14.39 -6.15
N GLN A 121 8.29 14.52 -4.89
CA GLN A 121 8.69 13.60 -3.83
C GLN A 121 7.99 12.25 -3.98
N ASP A 122 6.68 12.26 -4.25
CA ASP A 122 5.94 11.03 -4.51
C ASP A 122 6.46 10.28 -5.74
N MET A 123 6.85 11.01 -6.79
CA MET A 123 7.48 10.42 -7.98
C MET A 123 8.76 9.65 -7.61
N ALA A 124 9.62 10.23 -6.78
CA ALA A 124 10.81 9.55 -6.29
C ALA A 124 10.46 8.30 -5.45
N LEU A 125 9.43 8.38 -4.61
CA LEU A 125 8.97 7.24 -3.81
C LEU A 125 8.35 6.12 -4.67
N ILE A 126 7.62 6.47 -5.73
CA ILE A 126 7.11 5.52 -6.72
C ILE A 126 8.27 4.80 -7.42
N ILE A 127 9.34 5.52 -7.77
CA ILE A 127 10.56 4.90 -8.35
C ILE A 127 11.17 3.91 -7.34
N CYS A 128 11.37 4.30 -6.09
CA CYS A 128 11.89 3.40 -5.05
C CYS A 128 11.05 2.11 -4.91
N ILE A 129 9.72 2.24 -4.93
CA ILE A 129 8.79 1.10 -4.86
C ILE A 129 8.95 0.19 -6.09
N ASN A 130 9.01 0.77 -7.30
CA ASN A 130 9.17 0.01 -8.54
C ASN A 130 10.51 -0.73 -8.63
N GLU A 131 11.58 -0.11 -8.13
CA GLU A 131 12.93 -0.69 -8.04
C GLU A 131 13.09 -1.64 -6.84
N LYS A 132 12.01 -1.90 -6.09
CA LYS A 132 11.95 -2.84 -4.96
C LYS A 132 12.93 -2.49 -3.83
N VAL A 133 13.21 -1.20 -3.63
CA VAL A 133 13.95 -0.70 -2.45
C VAL A 133 13.25 -1.18 -1.19
N ARG A 134 14.02 -1.56 -0.16
CA ARG A 134 13.47 -2.18 1.08
C ARG A 134 13.79 -1.42 2.36
N THR A 135 14.61 -0.38 2.32
CA THR A 135 15.01 0.33 3.54
C THR A 135 14.80 1.84 3.42
N THR A 136 14.41 2.48 4.52
CA THR A 136 14.32 3.95 4.59
C THR A 136 15.68 4.61 4.37
N TYR A 137 16.77 3.91 4.70
CA TYR A 137 18.13 4.37 4.43
C TYR A 137 18.36 4.56 2.93
N GLU A 138 18.12 3.53 2.11
CA GLU A 138 18.27 3.61 0.65
C GLU A 138 17.33 4.64 0.03
N VAL A 139 16.09 4.73 0.54
CA VAL A 139 15.14 5.77 0.09
C VAL A 139 15.69 7.17 0.37
N ASN A 140 16.22 7.41 1.57
CA ASN A 140 16.76 8.72 1.95
C ASN A 140 18.04 9.08 1.18
N GLU A 141 18.89 8.10 0.87
CA GLU A 141 20.05 8.29 -0.02
C GLU A 141 19.58 8.74 -1.41
N PHE A 142 18.58 8.07 -1.99
CA PHE A 142 18.02 8.45 -3.28
C PHE A 142 17.36 9.84 -3.28
N LEU A 143 16.55 10.14 -2.26
CA LEU A 143 15.90 11.44 -2.12
C LEU A 143 16.93 12.56 -1.98
N THR A 144 17.96 12.36 -1.16
CA THR A 144 19.03 13.36 -0.95
C THR A 144 19.81 13.61 -2.23
N ALA A 145 20.18 12.54 -2.96
CA ALA A 145 20.86 12.66 -4.25
C ALA A 145 20.02 13.38 -5.32
N ALA A 146 18.69 13.31 -5.21
CA ALA A 146 17.74 14.00 -6.08
C ALA A 146 17.33 15.41 -5.57
N GLU A 147 18.00 15.95 -4.56
CA GLU A 147 17.70 17.26 -3.93
C GLU A 147 16.27 17.35 -3.34
N LEU A 148 15.75 16.22 -2.85
CA LEU A 148 14.45 16.10 -2.20
C LEU A 148 14.59 15.90 -0.69
N PRO A 149 13.61 16.35 0.12
CA PRO A 149 13.68 16.16 1.57
C PRO A 149 13.62 14.67 1.94
N PRO A 150 14.49 14.19 2.86
CA PRO A 150 14.44 12.82 3.33
C PRO A 150 13.16 12.54 4.12
N LEU A 151 12.80 11.26 4.23
CA LEU A 151 11.74 10.81 5.13
C LEU A 151 12.25 10.86 6.57
N GLU A 152 11.48 11.53 7.44
CA GLU A 152 11.67 11.58 8.89
C GLU A 152 11.05 10.39 9.61
#